data_AF-A0A257RV43-F1
#
_entry.id   AF-A0A257RV43-F1
#
_cell.length_a   1.000
_cell.length_b   1.000
_cell.length_c   1.000
_cell.angle_alpha   90.00
_cell.angle_beta   90.00
_cell.angle_gamma   90.00
#
_symmetry.space_group_name_H-M   'P 1'
#
loop_
_entity.id
_entity.type
_entity.pdbx_description
1 polymer ?
#
loop_
_entity_poly.entity_id
_entity_poly.type
_entity_poly.pdbx_seq_one_letter_code
_entity_poly.pdbx_strand_id
1 'polypeptide(L)'
;MAVTVGLWSTWIQFRRIRRQGHEGVSLATWVLFLFMGLFWMTYGVTRHSPQIFMGSLVIFPLQLAIVARLQPFRHVKVLARSFGYFALLCVAPVLIWGWIGGLIGTGIAMTVNRGPQIIELIRHADASGVSVASWTWGVTGSVLWVLFYASGRLWGALAATMFAGVANATIATLAAWRHRQASVMRRALELDVALI
;
A
#
# COMPACT_ATOMS: atom_id res chain seq x y z
N MET A 1 -7.74 15.43 -6.45
CA MET A 1 -8.38 14.12 -6.74
C MET A 1 -7.49 12.93 -6.34
N ALA A 2 -6.23 12.83 -6.79
CA ALA A 2 -5.36 11.71 -6.37
C ALA A 2 -5.17 11.66 -4.83
N VAL A 3 -4.90 12.82 -4.21
CA VAL A 3 -4.74 12.95 -2.76
C VAL A 3 -6.00 12.53 -1.98
N THR A 4 -7.17 12.97 -2.43
CA THR A 4 -8.45 12.64 -1.77
C THR A 4 -8.76 11.15 -1.86
N VAL A 5 -8.47 10.51 -2.99
CA VAL A 5 -8.61 9.05 -3.16
C VAL A 5 -7.65 8.29 -2.24
N GLY A 6 -6.39 8.72 -2.16
CA GLY A 6 -5.40 8.10 -1.26
C GLY A 6 -5.74 8.27 0.23
N LEU A 7 -6.27 9.43 0.61
CA LEU A 7 -6.78 9.66 1.95
C LEU A 7 -7.98 8.75 2.26
N TRP A 8 -8.91 8.64 1.32
CA TRP A 8 -10.11 7.81 1.47
C TRP A 8 -9.79 6.31 1.60
N SER A 9 -8.88 5.79 0.77
CA SER A 9 -8.47 4.38 0.85
C SER A 9 -7.79 4.07 2.20
N THR A 10 -6.90 4.96 2.64
CA THR A 10 -6.22 4.84 3.94
C THR A 10 -7.22 4.94 5.10
N TRP A 11 -8.25 5.80 4.97
CA TRP A 11 -9.32 5.94 5.95
C TRP A 11 -10.18 4.69 6.08
N ILE A 12 -10.56 4.07 4.95
CA ILE A 12 -11.28 2.80 4.95
C ILE A 12 -10.50 1.75 5.73
N GLN A 13 -9.18 1.65 5.50
CA GLN A 13 -8.35 0.69 6.22
C GLN A 13 -8.24 1.02 7.71
N PHE A 14 -7.98 2.28 8.06
CA PHE A 14 -7.92 2.70 9.46
C PHE A 14 -9.23 2.41 10.20
N ARG A 15 -10.37 2.69 9.57
CA ARG A 15 -11.70 2.39 10.10
C ARG A 15 -11.91 0.90 10.29
N ARG A 16 -11.45 0.06 9.35
CA ARG A 16 -11.48 -1.41 9.48
C ARG A 16 -10.69 -1.84 10.72
N ILE A 17 -9.43 -1.41 10.83
CA ILE A 17 -8.56 -1.76 11.95
C ILE A 17 -9.18 -1.35 13.29
N ARG A 18 -9.81 -0.17 13.35
CA ARG A 18 -10.51 0.30 14.55
C ARG A 18 -11.70 -0.57 14.94
N ARG A 19 -12.45 -1.10 13.96
CA ARG A 19 -13.72 -1.83 14.19
C ARG A 19 -13.55 -3.34 14.32
N GLN A 20 -12.59 -3.93 13.61
CA GLN A 20 -12.46 -5.38 13.43
C GLN A 20 -11.13 -5.92 13.96
N GLY A 21 -10.28 -5.07 14.54
CA GLY A 21 -8.93 -5.46 14.94
C GLY A 21 -7.93 -5.42 13.78
N HIS A 22 -6.69 -5.77 14.09
CA HIS A 22 -5.54 -5.66 13.17
C HIS A 22 -5.08 -7.00 12.60
N GLU A 23 -5.85 -8.07 12.81
CA GLU A 23 -5.56 -9.39 12.25
C GLU A 23 -5.52 -9.33 10.71
N GLY A 24 -4.49 -9.98 10.16
CA GLY A 24 -4.17 -9.97 8.73
C GLY A 24 -3.55 -8.65 8.22
N VAL A 25 -3.22 -7.68 9.08
CA VAL A 25 -2.57 -6.43 8.68
C VAL A 25 -1.07 -6.48 8.93
N SER A 26 -0.28 -6.44 7.85
CA SER A 26 1.18 -6.45 7.91
C SER A 26 1.75 -5.14 8.46
N LEU A 27 2.38 -5.19 9.65
CA LEU A 27 3.13 -4.05 10.22
C LEU A 27 4.24 -3.56 9.29
N ALA A 28 5.00 -4.47 8.69
CA ALA A 28 6.09 -4.12 7.77
C ALA A 28 5.59 -3.27 6.60
N THR A 29 4.42 -3.61 6.06
CA THR A 29 3.83 -2.88 4.94
C THR A 29 3.47 -1.45 5.29
N TRP A 30 2.87 -1.23 6.46
CA TRP A 30 2.49 0.11 6.93
C TRP A 30 3.68 0.96 7.37
N VAL A 31 4.71 0.35 7.97
CA VAL A 31 5.98 1.01 8.28
C VAL A 31 6.67 1.46 6.99
N LEU A 32 6.71 0.60 5.97
CA LEU A 32 7.25 0.98 4.67
C LEU A 32 6.42 2.09 4.02
N PHE A 33 5.08 2.09 4.13
CA PHE A 33 4.28 3.22 3.66
C PHE A 33 4.62 4.55 4.34
N LEU A 34 4.92 4.55 5.65
CA LEU A 34 5.41 5.75 6.33
C LEU A 34 6.74 6.23 5.74
N PHE A 35 7.71 5.34 5.56
CA PHE A 35 9.00 5.71 4.98
C PHE A 35 8.86 6.21 3.54
N MET A 36 8.01 5.58 2.73
CA MET A 36 7.69 6.08 1.39
C MET A 36 6.99 7.45 1.46
N GLY A 37 6.11 7.68 2.44
CA GLY A 37 5.49 8.98 2.68
C GLY A 37 6.54 10.08 2.89
N LEU A 38 7.54 9.82 3.74
CA LEU A 38 8.69 10.71 3.95
C LEU A 38 9.51 10.91 2.67
N PHE A 39 9.81 9.83 1.95
CA PHE A 39 10.53 9.91 0.67
C PHE A 39 9.82 10.83 -0.32
N TRP A 40 8.51 10.66 -0.50
CA TRP A 40 7.72 11.46 -1.42
C TRP A 40 7.56 12.91 -0.96
N MET A 41 7.48 13.18 0.35
CA MET A 41 7.53 14.55 0.86
C MET A 41 8.86 15.22 0.50
N THR A 42 10.00 14.58 0.77
CA THR A 42 11.32 15.11 0.40
C THR A 42 11.46 15.28 -1.11
N TYR A 43 10.97 14.33 -1.91
CA TYR A 43 10.95 14.44 -3.36
C TYR A 43 10.09 15.61 -3.85
N GLY A 44 8.90 15.80 -3.26
CA GLY A 44 8.01 16.92 -3.57
C GLY A 44 8.67 18.27 -3.31
N VAL A 45 9.40 18.41 -2.20
CA VAL A 45 10.18 19.62 -1.88
C VAL A 45 11.27 19.86 -2.94
N THR A 46 12.08 18.83 -3.24
CA THR A 46 13.18 18.98 -4.22
C THR A 46 12.73 19.21 -5.66
N ARG A 47 11.50 18.81 -6.01
CA ARG A 47 10.89 19.11 -7.31
C ARG A 47 9.98 20.34 -7.30
N HIS A 48 9.94 21.08 -6.20
CA HIS A 48 9.02 22.21 -6.01
C HIS A 48 7.57 21.87 -6.39
N SER A 49 7.15 20.64 -6.11
CA SER A 49 5.81 20.15 -6.42
C SER A 49 4.97 20.08 -5.13
N PRO A 50 4.17 21.12 -4.84
CA PRO A 50 3.32 21.13 -3.65
C PRO A 50 2.29 20.00 -3.68
N GLN A 51 1.87 19.54 -4.86
CA GLN A 51 0.91 18.44 -5.01
C GLN A 51 1.48 17.12 -4.48
N ILE A 52 2.74 16.81 -4.83
CA ILE A 52 3.43 15.59 -4.35
C ILE A 52 3.64 15.68 -2.84
N PHE A 53 4.17 16.81 -2.37
CA PHE A 53 4.43 17.03 -0.95
C PHE A 53 3.14 16.91 -0.12
N MET A 54 2.09 17.65 -0.49
CA MET A 54 0.80 17.64 0.21
C MET A 54 0.11 16.28 0.10
N GLY A 55 0.27 15.57 -1.02
CA GLY A 55 -0.29 14.24 -1.21
C GLY A 55 0.19 13.26 -0.15
N SER A 56 1.48 13.27 0.17
CA SER A 56 2.02 12.44 1.24
C SER A 56 1.73 13.02 2.62
N LEU A 57 1.88 14.34 2.81
CA LEU A 57 1.66 14.98 4.11
C LEU A 57 0.25 14.76 4.65
N VAL A 58 -0.79 14.85 3.81
CA VAL A 58 -2.19 14.68 4.23
C VAL A 58 -2.49 13.24 4.65
N ILE A 59 -1.87 12.26 4.01
CA ILE A 59 -2.10 10.83 4.31
C ILE A 59 -1.25 10.36 5.50
N PHE A 60 -0.12 10.99 5.74
CA PHE A 60 0.88 10.60 6.73
C PHE A 60 0.34 10.41 8.16
N PRO A 61 -0.49 11.32 8.74
CA PRO A 61 -1.02 11.14 10.10
C PRO A 61 -1.85 9.87 10.25
N LEU A 62 -2.58 9.50 9.19
CA LEU A 62 -3.45 8.34 9.21
C LEU A 62 -2.66 7.03 9.09
N GLN A 63 -1.60 7.02 8.26
CA GLN A 63 -0.64 5.93 8.22
C GLN A 63 0.06 5.76 9.57
N LEU A 64 0.42 6.87 10.22
CA LEU A 64 1.07 6.84 11.54
C LEU A 64 0.13 6.26 12.60
N ALA A 65 -1.14 6.66 12.57
CA ALA A 65 -2.17 6.14 13.46
C ALA A 65 -2.42 4.63 13.24
N ILE A 66 -2.32 4.14 11.99
CA ILE A 66 -2.37 2.70 11.70
C ILE A 66 -1.15 2.01 12.33
N VAL A 67 0.07 2.47 12.05
CA VAL A 67 1.29 1.87 12.59
C VAL A 67 1.28 1.85 14.11
N ALA A 68 0.89 2.94 14.77
CA ALA A 68 0.79 3.02 16.23
C ALA A 68 -0.13 1.93 16.81
N ARG A 69 -1.26 1.63 16.15
CA ARG A 69 -2.17 0.55 16.56
C ARG A 69 -1.59 -0.84 16.38
N LEU A 70 -0.63 -1.01 15.48
CA LEU A 70 0.09 -2.26 15.26
C LEU A 70 1.24 -2.48 16.26
N GLN A 71 1.35 -1.63 17.30
CA GLN A 71 2.31 -1.77 18.41
C GLN A 71 3.77 -1.97 17.94
N PRO A 72 4.32 -1.01 17.18
CA PRO A 72 5.56 -1.21 16.43
C PRO A 72 6.77 -1.48 17.35
N PHE A 73 6.76 -0.93 18.56
CA PHE A 73 7.81 -1.09 19.56
C PHE A 73 7.88 -2.50 20.16
N ARG A 74 6.82 -3.30 20.06
CA ARG A 74 6.89 -4.73 20.41
C ARG A 74 7.59 -5.55 19.34
N HIS A 75 7.76 -4.98 18.15
CA HIS A 75 8.31 -5.65 16.96
C HIS A 75 9.50 -4.86 16.37
N VAL A 76 10.44 -4.43 17.21
CA VAL A 76 11.60 -3.62 16.79
C VAL A 76 12.41 -4.24 15.65
N LYS A 77 12.48 -5.58 15.57
CA LYS A 77 13.12 -6.29 14.45
C LYS A 77 12.46 -6.00 13.11
N VAL A 78 11.13 -5.85 13.08
CA VAL A 78 10.36 -5.48 11.88
C VAL A 78 10.66 -4.05 11.47
N LEU A 79 10.76 -3.12 12.44
CA LEU A 79 11.16 -1.74 12.19
C LEU A 79 12.56 -1.67 11.58
N ALA A 80 13.54 -2.33 12.20
CA ALA A 80 14.92 -2.35 11.74
C ALA A 80 15.06 -2.95 10.33
N ARG A 81 14.38 -4.07 10.04
CA ARG A 81 14.37 -4.67 8.70
C ARG A 81 13.70 -3.76 7.67
N SER A 82 12.58 -3.14 8.02
CA SER A 82 11.88 -2.20 7.13
C SER A 82 12.72 -0.98 6.83
N PHE A 83 13.43 -0.45 7.85
CA PHE A 83 14.37 0.66 7.68
C PHE A 83 15.55 0.26 6.79
N GLY A 84 16.20 -0.88 7.06
CA GLY A 84 17.30 -1.37 6.23
C GLY A 84 16.88 -1.59 4.78
N TYR A 85 15.70 -2.15 4.56
CA TYR A 85 15.11 -2.32 3.23
C TYR A 85 14.86 -0.98 2.52
N PHE A 86 14.26 -0.01 3.22
CA PHE A 86 14.04 1.34 2.70
C PHE A 86 15.35 2.07 2.42
N ALA A 87 16.33 1.98 3.31
CA ALA A 87 17.64 2.59 3.14
C ALA A 87 18.35 2.01 1.92
N LEU A 88 18.34 0.69 1.76
CA LEU A 88 18.98 -0.01 0.65
C LEU A 88 18.31 0.30 -0.70
N LEU A 89 16.98 0.29 -0.76
CA LEU A 89 16.27 0.44 -2.03
C LEU A 89 15.90 1.88 -2.36
N CYS A 90 15.86 2.80 -1.40
CA CYS A 90 15.40 4.17 -1.67
C CYS A 90 16.51 5.18 -1.39
N VAL A 91 17.08 5.17 -0.17
CA VAL A 91 18.04 6.20 0.25
C VAL A 91 19.39 6.04 -0.45
N ALA A 92 20.01 4.85 -0.41
CA ALA A 92 21.30 4.61 -1.03
C ALA A 92 21.28 4.89 -2.55
N PRO A 93 20.25 4.46 -3.32
CA PRO A 93 20.14 4.82 -4.73
C PRO A 93 19.99 6.32 -4.99
N VAL A 94 19.35 7.09 -4.09
CA VAL A 94 19.35 8.57 -4.18
C VAL A 94 20.77 9.13 -4.01
N LEU A 95 21.55 8.59 -3.08
CA LEU A 95 22.90 9.08 -2.80
C LEU A 95 23.89 8.73 -3.93
N ILE A 96 23.74 7.56 -4.56
CA ILE A 96 24.67 7.07 -5.59
C ILE A 96 24.30 7.58 -6.98
N TRP A 97 23.02 7.54 -7.35
CA TRP A 97 22.54 7.84 -8.71
C TRP A 97 21.56 9.01 -8.77
N GLY A 98 21.42 9.77 -7.68
CA GLY A 98 20.46 10.86 -7.58
C GLY A 98 19.01 10.38 -7.54
N TRP A 99 18.08 11.32 -7.67
CA TRP A 99 16.64 11.05 -7.55
C TRP A 99 16.12 9.98 -8.49
N ILE A 100 16.71 9.79 -9.68
CA ILE A 100 16.26 8.74 -10.60
C ILE A 100 16.50 7.34 -10.02
N GLY A 101 17.67 7.11 -9.40
CA GLY A 101 17.97 5.86 -8.70
C GLY A 101 17.01 5.63 -7.54
N GLY A 102 16.75 6.68 -6.76
CA GLY A 102 15.76 6.66 -5.68
C GLY A 102 14.35 6.30 -6.13
N LEU A 103 13.89 6.84 -7.26
CA LEU A 103 12.56 6.58 -7.81
C LEU A 103 12.44 5.15 -8.35
N ILE A 104 13.45 4.66 -9.07
CA ILE A 104 13.49 3.26 -9.54
C ILE A 104 13.42 2.31 -8.34
N GLY A 105 14.30 2.55 -7.36
CA GLY A 105 14.36 1.71 -6.18
C GLY A 105 13.12 1.81 -5.29
N THR A 106 12.47 2.98 -5.22
CA THR A 106 11.14 3.15 -4.61
C THR A 106 10.07 2.35 -5.35
N GLY A 107 10.09 2.33 -6.69
CA GLY A 107 9.18 1.51 -7.50
C GLY A 107 9.34 0.00 -7.21
N ILE A 108 10.57 -0.47 -7.12
CA ILE A 108 10.88 -1.85 -6.71
C ILE A 108 10.38 -2.09 -5.28
N ALA A 109 10.70 -1.20 -4.36
CA ALA A 109 10.31 -1.30 -2.96
C ALA A 109 8.79 -1.37 -2.77
N MET A 110 8.05 -0.51 -3.46
CA MET A 110 6.59 -0.50 -3.44
C MET A 110 6.00 -1.79 -4.01
N THR A 111 6.60 -2.36 -5.05
CA THR A 111 6.11 -3.60 -5.68
C THR A 111 6.36 -4.80 -4.77
N VAL A 112 7.59 -4.95 -4.27
CA VAL A 112 7.98 -6.08 -3.42
C VAL A 112 7.32 -6.02 -2.04
N ASN A 113 7.08 -4.82 -1.48
CA ASN A 113 6.34 -4.67 -0.22
C ASN A 113 4.90 -5.23 -0.28
N ARG A 114 4.33 -5.37 -1.48
CA ARG A 114 3.02 -5.99 -1.69
C ARG A 114 3.09 -7.51 -1.85
N GLY A 115 4.30 -8.06 -2.02
CA GLY A 115 4.57 -9.49 -2.15
C GLY A 115 3.95 -10.33 -1.03
N PRO A 116 4.19 -10.04 0.26
CA PRO A 116 3.59 -10.82 1.35
C PRO A 116 2.06 -10.88 1.28
N GLN A 117 1.40 -9.75 0.95
CA GLN A 117 -0.05 -9.70 0.83
C GLN A 117 -0.57 -10.52 -0.36
N ILE A 118 0.16 -10.51 -1.48
CA ILE A 118 -0.15 -11.31 -2.66
C ILE A 118 0.02 -12.80 -2.33
N ILE A 119 1.13 -13.17 -1.68
CA ILE A 119 1.41 -14.55 -1.26
C ILE A 119 0.33 -15.05 -0.31
N GLU A 120 -0.09 -14.24 0.66
CA GLU A 120 -1.16 -14.59 1.60
C GLU A 120 -2.46 -14.91 0.86
N LEU A 121 -2.89 -14.05 -0.08
CA LEU A 121 -4.10 -14.26 -0.88
C LEU A 121 -4.00 -15.47 -1.82
N ILE A 122 -2.79 -15.82 -2.26
CA ILE A 122 -2.57 -17.02 -3.08
C ILE A 122 -2.62 -18.29 -2.21
N ARG A 123 -2.00 -18.27 -1.02
CA ARG A 123 -1.85 -19.46 -0.18
C ARG A 123 -3.09 -19.76 0.67
N HIS A 124 -3.77 -18.73 1.16
CA HIS A 124 -4.88 -18.88 2.09
C HIS A 124 -6.20 -18.52 1.41
N ALA A 125 -7.23 -19.32 1.70
CA ALA A 125 -8.58 -19.08 1.18
C ALA A 125 -9.26 -17.90 1.89
N ASP A 126 -8.85 -17.59 3.13
CA ASP A 126 -9.38 -16.46 3.88
C ASP A 126 -8.73 -15.14 3.41
N ALA A 127 -9.58 -14.18 3.05
CA ALA A 127 -9.20 -12.82 2.68
C ALA A 127 -9.86 -11.77 3.59
N SER A 128 -10.37 -12.16 4.76
CA SER A 128 -11.00 -11.29 5.76
C SER A 128 -10.12 -10.10 6.17
N GLY A 129 -8.79 -10.28 6.13
CA GLY A 129 -7.78 -9.26 6.37
C GLY A 129 -7.73 -8.12 5.34
N VAL A 130 -8.29 -8.32 4.15
CA VAL A 130 -7.99 -7.49 2.97
C VAL A 130 -9.25 -6.83 2.43
N SER A 131 -9.31 -5.49 2.52
CA SER A 131 -10.43 -4.71 1.99
C SER A 131 -10.30 -4.52 0.47
N VAL A 132 -11.11 -5.23 -0.32
CA VAL A 132 -11.19 -5.07 -1.79
C VAL A 132 -11.39 -3.60 -2.16
N ALA A 133 -12.34 -2.92 -1.50
CA ALA A 133 -12.63 -1.52 -1.74
C ALA A 133 -11.40 -0.61 -1.55
N SER A 134 -10.62 -0.83 -0.48
CA SER A 134 -9.40 -0.06 -0.23
C SER A 134 -8.40 -0.22 -1.38
N TRP A 135 -8.18 -1.44 -1.85
CA TRP A 135 -7.25 -1.72 -2.95
C TRP A 135 -7.75 -1.21 -4.30
N THR A 136 -9.06 -1.28 -4.59
CA THR A 136 -9.66 -0.67 -5.79
C THR A 136 -9.50 0.85 -5.81
N TRP A 137 -9.71 1.51 -4.67
CA TRP A 137 -9.40 2.93 -4.54
C TRP A 137 -7.90 3.20 -4.68
N GLY A 138 -7.04 2.30 -4.20
CA GLY A 138 -5.60 2.33 -4.43
C GLY A 138 -5.23 2.30 -5.91
N VAL A 139 -5.87 1.46 -6.73
CA VAL A 139 -5.69 1.42 -8.19
C VAL A 139 -6.10 2.75 -8.82
N THR A 140 -7.26 3.27 -8.44
CA THR A 140 -7.76 4.56 -8.94
C THR A 140 -6.79 5.69 -8.60
N GLY A 141 -6.27 5.71 -7.37
CA GLY A 141 -5.23 6.65 -6.95
C GLY A 141 -3.96 6.53 -7.78
N SER A 142 -3.49 5.31 -8.05
CA SER A 142 -2.34 5.08 -8.93
C SER A 142 -2.56 5.61 -10.35
N VAL A 143 -3.74 5.38 -10.94
CA VAL A 143 -4.08 5.92 -12.27
C VAL A 143 -4.00 7.45 -12.28
N LEU A 144 -4.61 8.11 -11.28
CA LEU A 144 -4.58 9.58 -11.17
C LEU A 144 -3.16 10.13 -11.01
N TRP A 145 -2.32 9.46 -10.23
CA TRP A 145 -0.91 9.84 -10.08
C TRP A 145 -0.10 9.60 -11.37
N VAL A 146 -0.35 8.50 -12.10
CA VAL A 146 0.30 8.24 -13.40
C VAL A 146 -0.04 9.35 -14.39
N LEU A 147 -1.31 9.75 -14.49
CA LEU A 147 -1.74 10.84 -15.37
C LEU A 147 -1.07 12.17 -14.98
N PHE A 148 -1.00 12.47 -13.67
CA PHE A 148 -0.31 13.65 -13.17
C PHE A 148 1.18 13.62 -13.54
N TYR A 149 1.89 12.51 -13.28
CA TYR A 149 3.31 12.40 -13.60
C TYR A 149 3.60 12.41 -15.09
N ALA A 150 2.69 11.88 -15.92
CA ALA A 150 2.79 11.96 -17.37
C ALA A 150 2.72 13.42 -17.84
N SER A 151 1.74 14.17 -17.34
CA SER A 151 1.57 15.59 -17.69
C SER A 151 2.77 16.45 -17.26
N GLY A 152 3.37 16.15 -16.11
CA GLY A 152 4.57 16.81 -15.61
C GLY A 152 5.89 16.27 -16.16
N ARG A 153 5.88 15.29 -17.08
CA ARG A 153 7.07 14.61 -17.62
C ARG A 153 8.01 14.05 -16.53
N LEU A 154 7.44 13.61 -15.41
CA LEU A 154 8.16 13.05 -14.26
C LEU A 154 8.32 11.53 -14.41
N TRP A 155 9.10 11.10 -15.41
CA TRP A 155 9.17 9.69 -15.86
C TRP A 155 9.56 8.67 -14.77
N GLY A 156 10.49 9.01 -13.88
CA GLY A 156 10.86 8.12 -12.77
C GLY A 156 9.70 7.88 -11.80
N ALA A 157 8.97 8.94 -11.44
CA ALA A 157 7.82 8.85 -10.55
C ALA A 157 6.63 8.15 -11.23
N LEU A 158 6.45 8.39 -12.53
CA LEU A 158 5.49 7.68 -13.37
C LEU A 158 5.75 6.17 -13.35
N ALA A 159 6.97 5.73 -13.67
CA ALA A 159 7.32 4.32 -13.72
C ALA A 159 7.11 3.64 -12.36
N ALA A 160 7.63 4.25 -11.27
CA ALA A 160 7.44 3.74 -9.92
C ALA A 160 5.96 3.57 -9.55
N THR A 161 5.12 4.54 -9.94
CA THR A 161 3.69 4.52 -9.65
C THR A 161 2.93 3.51 -10.51
N MET A 162 3.34 3.30 -11.76
CA MET A 162 2.76 2.27 -12.62
C MET A 162 2.98 0.87 -12.01
N PHE A 163 4.20 0.55 -11.59
CA PHE A 163 4.48 -0.75 -10.96
C PHE A 163 3.69 -0.94 -9.66
N ALA A 164 3.61 0.09 -8.82
CA ALA A 164 2.77 0.06 -7.63
C ALA A 164 1.27 -0.10 -7.96
N GLY A 165 0.80 0.52 -9.05
CA GLY A 165 -0.57 0.40 -9.54
C GLY A 165 -0.91 -1.00 -10.02
N VAL A 166 0.00 -1.65 -10.76
CA VAL A 166 -0.14 -3.06 -11.15
C VAL A 166 -0.24 -3.95 -9.92
N ALA A 167 0.64 -3.78 -8.95
CA ALA A 167 0.60 -4.56 -7.72
C ALA A 167 -0.68 -4.31 -6.90
N ASN A 168 -1.20 -3.08 -6.86
CA ASN A 168 -2.52 -2.78 -6.27
C ASN A 168 -3.64 -3.53 -7.00
N ALA A 169 -3.62 -3.55 -8.33
CA ALA A 169 -4.63 -4.21 -9.15
C ALA A 169 -4.62 -5.74 -8.95
N THR A 170 -3.43 -6.33 -8.85
CA THR A 170 -3.26 -7.75 -8.51
C THR A 170 -3.90 -8.08 -7.17
N ILE A 171 -3.63 -7.29 -6.12
CA ILE A 171 -4.23 -7.52 -4.80
C ILE A 171 -5.74 -7.33 -4.82
N ALA A 172 -6.24 -6.27 -5.47
CA ALA A 172 -7.67 -6.02 -5.57
C ALA A 172 -8.41 -7.19 -6.24
N THR A 173 -7.83 -7.72 -7.32
CA THR A 173 -8.40 -8.84 -8.09
C THR A 173 -8.38 -10.14 -7.29
N LEU A 174 -7.23 -10.48 -6.69
CA LEU A 174 -7.08 -11.68 -5.87
C LEU A 174 -8.01 -11.65 -4.65
N ALA A 175 -8.07 -10.52 -3.95
CA ALA A 175 -8.97 -10.37 -2.80
C ALA A 175 -10.44 -10.52 -3.23
N ALA A 176 -10.85 -9.87 -4.33
CA ALA A 176 -12.22 -9.99 -4.84
C ALA A 176 -12.58 -11.44 -5.20
N TRP A 177 -11.64 -12.16 -5.83
CA TRP A 177 -11.81 -13.56 -6.17
C TRP A 177 -11.96 -14.45 -4.91
N ARG A 178 -11.10 -14.27 -3.90
CA ARG A 178 -11.18 -15.02 -2.63
C ARG A 178 -12.47 -14.77 -1.87
N HIS A 179 -12.93 -13.51 -1.79
CA HIS A 179 -14.21 -13.17 -1.17
C HIS A 179 -15.39 -13.86 -1.86
N ARG A 180 -15.36 -13.96 -3.19
CA ARG A 180 -16.37 -14.72 -3.95
C ARG A 180 -16.34 -16.21 -3.61
N GLN A 181 -15.15 -16.83 -3.61
CA GLN A 181 -15.02 -18.25 -3.24
C GLN A 181 -15.57 -18.55 -1.84
N ALA A 182 -15.22 -17.72 -0.85
CA ALA A 182 -15.69 -17.88 0.52
C ALA A 182 -17.23 -17.76 0.61
N SER A 183 -17.82 -16.83 -0.15
CA SER A 183 -19.29 -16.66 -0.18
C SER A 183 -20.02 -17.86 -0.79
N VAL A 184 -19.45 -18.47 -1.84
CA VAL A 184 -20.02 -19.67 -2.47
C VAL A 184 -19.93 -20.87 -1.52
N MET A 185 -18.78 -21.06 -0.87
CA MET A 185 -18.58 -22.15 0.09
C MET A 185 -19.54 -22.05 1.28
N ARG A 186 -19.75 -20.83 1.82
CA ARG A 186 -20.67 -20.61 2.93
C ARG A 186 -22.12 -20.93 2.55
N ARG A 187 -22.56 -20.52 1.35
CA ARG A 187 -23.91 -20.85 0.85
C ARG A 187 -24.11 -22.35 0.65
N ALA A 188 -23.09 -23.06 0.16
CA ALA A 188 -23.16 -24.52 0.03
C ALA A 188 -23.36 -25.20 1.40
N LEU A 189 -22.58 -24.80 2.40
CA LEU A 189 -22.72 -25.29 3.78
C LEU A 189 -24.09 -24.97 4.39
N GLU A 190 -24.64 -23.78 4.14
CA GLU A 190 -25.97 -23.38 4.63
C GLU A 190 -27.09 -24.24 4.01
N LEU A 191 -26.97 -24.62 2.73
CA LEU A 191 -27.91 -25.50 2.04
C LEU A 191 -27.83 -26.94 2.55
N ASP A 192 -26.62 -27.45 2.80
CA ASP A 192 -26.43 -28.80 3.34
C ASP A 192 -27.04 -28.94 4.74
N VAL A 193 -26.91 -27.92 5.59
CA VAL A 193 -27.52 -27.90 6.93
C VAL A 193 -29.05 -27.80 6.86
N ALA A 194 -29.62 -27.11 5.87
CA ALA A 194 -31.07 -26.97 5.71
C ALA A 194 -31.76 -28.27 5.22
N LEU A 195 -31.00 -29.24 4.72
CA LEU A 195 -31.49 -30.52 4.21
C LEU A 195 -31.47 -31.65 5.25
N ILE A 196 -30.98 -31.38 6.47
CA ILE A 196 -30.93 -32.31 7.61
C ILE A 196 -32.04 -31.96 8.59
#